data_AF-A0A562SMQ3-F1
#
_entry.id   AF-A0A562SMQ3-F1
#
_cell.length_a   1.000
_cell.length_b   1.000
_cell.length_c   1.000
_cell.angle_alpha   90.00
_cell.angle_beta   90.00
_cell.angle_gamma   90.00
#
_symmetry.space_group_name_H-M   'P 1'
#
loop_
_entity.id
_entity.type
_entity.pdbx_description
1 polymer ?
#
loop_
_entity_poly.entity_id
_entity_poly.type
_entity_poly.pdbx_seq_one_letter_code
_entity_poly.pdbx_strand_id
1 'polypeptide(L)'
;MRIKERLFSNIFLRNILADLGFRSAYSTRKGGFIPYFQYKIGPYGKDYYLYFREEPYIRRYKNEVFNKLFEYDKNDINRYLTFHYDAYQDKKDFLKFLHDEITERLERKLSRFRRSKLQAALDWVAEKNQEQRAQQEQLLRQNIELEARTLLENRQTGPEQTSDQVKNFTENLIPVIEKLIQPYLAGSITVTHPKYLPLLIQHFYLLRNLQFTDRNGKIKGRLFDNFSATDLAFVLRLHFPEFMGKQPNTIQRDIKEAEANIDLNVEKFKRLDKALREFYFE
;
A
#
# COMPACT_ATOMS: atom_id res chain seq x y z
N MET A 1 5.46 44.80 -4.32
CA MET A 1 5.39 43.63 -3.41
C MET A 1 4.19 43.79 -2.50
N ARG A 2 3.17 42.97 -2.71
CA ARG A 2 1.84 43.14 -2.09
C ARG A 2 1.84 42.46 -0.73
N ILE A 3 1.19 43.07 0.27
CA ILE A 3 1.01 42.54 1.65
C ILE A 3 0.57 41.07 1.66
N LYS A 4 -0.14 40.60 0.62
CA LYS A 4 -0.49 39.20 0.37
C LYS A 4 0.73 38.28 0.31
N GLU A 5 1.81 38.64 -0.39
CA GLU A 5 3.02 37.82 -0.55
C GLU A 5 3.78 37.66 0.78
N ARG A 6 3.75 38.68 1.64
CA ARG A 6 4.35 38.63 2.99
C ARG A 6 3.54 37.78 3.99
N LEU A 7 2.24 37.64 3.78
CA LEU A 7 1.39 36.75 4.58
C LEU A 7 1.53 35.28 4.16
N PHE A 8 1.93 35.00 2.92
CA PHE A 8 2.08 33.63 2.39
C PHE A 8 3.47 33.00 2.59
N SER A 9 4.46 33.73 3.10
CA SER A 9 5.81 33.20 3.37
C SER A 9 5.97 32.62 4.79
N ASN A 10 4.99 32.79 5.67
CA ASN A 10 5.11 32.41 7.08
C ASN A 10 4.41 31.06 7.35
N ILE A 11 5.18 30.03 7.71
CA ILE A 11 4.73 28.63 7.90
C ILE A 11 3.62 28.54 8.97
N PHE A 12 3.63 29.45 9.94
CA PHE A 12 2.66 29.46 11.04
C PHE A 12 1.25 29.90 10.59
N LEU A 13 1.15 30.97 9.79
CA LEU A 13 -0.12 31.39 9.18
C LEU A 13 -0.61 30.39 8.12
N ARG A 14 0.31 29.70 7.45
CA ARG A 14 0.05 28.64 6.49
C ARG A 14 -0.62 27.41 7.12
N ASN A 15 -0.28 27.06 8.35
CA ASN A 15 -0.90 25.94 9.07
C ASN A 15 -2.27 26.32 9.66
N ILE A 16 -2.41 27.53 10.21
CA ILE A 16 -3.70 28.02 10.73
C ILE A 16 -4.77 28.15 9.62
N LEU A 17 -4.38 28.57 8.42
CA LEU A 17 -5.29 28.65 7.26
C LEU A 17 -5.62 27.28 6.63
N ALA A 18 -4.79 26.26 6.86
CA ALA A 18 -5.07 24.89 6.44
C ALA A 18 -6.11 24.22 7.36
N ASP A 19 -6.03 24.45 8.67
CA ASP A 19 -7.01 23.96 9.66
C ASP A 19 -8.38 24.63 9.55
N LEU A 20 -8.46 25.85 8.99
CA LEU A 20 -9.72 26.55 8.74
C LEU A 20 -10.39 26.19 7.40
N GLY A 21 -9.94 25.14 6.71
CA GLY A 21 -10.63 24.58 5.54
C GLY A 21 -10.51 25.38 4.23
N PHE A 22 -9.58 26.34 4.14
CA PHE A 22 -9.40 27.18 2.93
C PHE A 22 -8.41 26.60 1.89
N ARG A 23 -7.86 25.39 2.11
CA ARG A 23 -7.06 24.66 1.12
C ARG A 23 -7.53 23.21 0.98
N SER A 24 -8.67 23.01 0.35
CA SER A 24 -8.91 21.73 -0.32
C SER A 24 -8.14 21.77 -1.64
N ALA A 25 -7.32 20.75 -1.94
CA ALA A 25 -6.71 20.56 -3.26
C ALA A 25 -7.74 20.34 -4.38
N TYR A 26 -9.03 20.22 -4.02
CA TYR A 26 -10.10 20.17 -4.98
C TYR A 26 -10.38 21.56 -5.53
N SER A 27 -10.43 21.66 -6.87
CA SER A 27 -10.63 22.95 -7.51
C SER A 27 -11.91 23.61 -7.00
N THR A 28 -11.82 24.91 -6.70
CA THR A 28 -12.98 25.77 -6.43
C THR A 28 -13.73 26.14 -7.72
N ARG A 29 -13.39 25.52 -8.85
CA ARG A 29 -13.98 25.76 -10.17
C ARG A 29 -15.02 24.68 -10.48
N LYS A 30 -16.14 25.09 -11.09
CA LYS A 30 -17.13 24.15 -11.65
C LYS A 30 -16.41 23.26 -12.68
N GLY A 31 -16.69 21.95 -12.66
CA GLY A 31 -16.09 20.98 -13.58
C GLY A 31 -14.63 20.61 -13.32
N GLY A 32 -13.93 21.28 -12.39
CA GLY A 32 -12.53 20.97 -12.08
C GLY A 32 -12.38 19.81 -11.10
N PHE A 33 -12.90 18.64 -11.46
CA PHE A 33 -12.79 17.38 -10.71
C PHE A 33 -12.69 16.20 -11.66
N ILE A 34 -12.27 15.04 -11.15
CA ILE A 34 -12.22 13.79 -11.92
C ILE A 34 -13.63 13.17 -11.92
N PRO A 35 -14.25 12.96 -13.10
CA PRO A 35 -15.61 12.45 -13.19
C PRO A 35 -15.64 10.91 -13.12
N TYR A 36 -15.43 10.34 -11.93
CA TYR A 36 -15.51 8.90 -11.69
C TYR A 36 -16.84 8.27 -12.15
N PHE A 37 -17.94 8.96 -11.89
CA PHE A 37 -19.32 8.64 -12.26
C PHE A 37 -19.78 9.50 -13.44
N GLN A 38 -20.37 8.83 -14.43
CA GLN A 38 -20.98 9.44 -15.62
C GLN A 38 -22.12 10.38 -15.22
N TYR A 39 -22.12 11.59 -15.77
CA TYR A 39 -23.12 12.61 -15.47
C TYR A 39 -23.59 13.36 -16.73
N LYS A 40 -24.76 13.99 -16.62
CA LYS A 40 -25.38 14.81 -17.65
C LYS A 40 -25.81 16.16 -17.07
N ILE A 41 -25.75 17.20 -17.90
CA ILE A 41 -26.34 18.50 -17.60
C ILE A 41 -27.75 18.53 -18.20
N GLY A 42 -28.78 18.66 -17.37
CA GLY A 42 -30.17 18.63 -17.83
C GLY A 42 -31.18 18.20 -16.77
N PRO A 43 -32.44 17.96 -17.17
CA PRO A 43 -33.49 17.48 -16.28
C PRO A 43 -33.17 16.07 -15.78
N TYR A 44 -33.65 15.75 -14.58
CA TYR A 44 -33.41 14.45 -13.94
C TYR A 44 -33.99 13.29 -14.76
N GLY A 45 -33.16 12.28 -15.02
CA GLY A 45 -33.56 10.99 -15.58
C GLY A 45 -33.55 9.87 -14.54
N LYS A 46 -34.40 8.86 -14.75
CA LYS A 46 -34.47 7.64 -13.92
C LYS A 46 -33.43 6.58 -14.28
N ASP A 47 -32.50 6.89 -15.17
CA ASP A 47 -31.38 6.01 -15.51
C ASP A 47 -30.23 6.13 -14.48
N TYR A 48 -29.12 5.45 -14.76
CA TYR A 48 -27.96 5.42 -13.88
C TYR A 48 -27.10 6.68 -13.92
N TYR A 49 -27.34 7.64 -14.82
CA TYR A 49 -26.55 8.87 -14.86
C TYR A 49 -26.84 9.78 -13.66
N LEU A 50 -25.83 10.55 -13.27
CA LEU A 50 -26.02 11.70 -12.39
C LEU A 50 -26.55 12.88 -13.20
N TYR A 51 -27.53 13.62 -12.66
CA TYR A 51 -28.09 14.79 -13.34
C TYR A 51 -27.84 16.06 -12.55
N PHE A 52 -27.33 17.07 -13.23
CA PHE A 52 -27.14 18.40 -12.67
C PHE A 52 -27.79 19.44 -13.57
N ARG A 53 -28.35 20.51 -12.99
CA ARG A 53 -28.90 21.64 -13.78
C ARG A 53 -27.81 22.44 -14.49
N GLU A 54 -26.62 22.45 -13.91
CA GLU A 54 -25.43 23.14 -14.39
C GLU A 54 -24.19 22.38 -13.90
N GLU A 55 -23.03 22.72 -14.48
CA GLU A 55 -21.73 22.16 -14.12
C GLU A 55 -21.52 22.17 -12.58
N PRO A 56 -21.37 21.01 -11.92
CA PRO A 56 -21.32 20.96 -10.48
C PRO A 56 -19.93 21.36 -9.94
N TYR A 57 -19.91 21.77 -8.68
CA TYR A 57 -18.69 21.74 -7.88
C TYR A 57 -18.46 20.32 -7.36
N ILE A 58 -17.20 19.98 -7.08
CA ILE A 58 -16.83 18.64 -6.64
C ILE A 58 -17.63 18.11 -5.45
N ARG A 59 -17.90 18.94 -4.44
CA ARG A 59 -18.66 18.53 -3.25
C ARG A 59 -20.09 18.14 -3.63
N ARG A 60 -20.70 18.89 -4.55
CA ARG A 60 -22.04 18.59 -5.07
C ARG A 60 -22.01 17.31 -5.90
N TYR A 61 -21.00 17.17 -6.76
CA TYR A 61 -20.79 15.99 -7.58
C TYR A 61 -20.68 14.71 -6.73
N LYS A 62 -19.75 14.69 -5.78
CA LYS A 62 -19.55 13.57 -4.86
C LYS A 62 -20.81 13.26 -4.05
N ASN A 63 -21.52 14.28 -3.56
CA ASN A 63 -22.76 14.03 -2.83
C ASN A 63 -23.84 13.40 -3.70
N GLU A 64 -23.95 13.82 -4.96
CA GLU A 64 -24.95 13.30 -5.88
C GLU A 64 -24.71 11.82 -6.21
N VAL A 65 -23.45 11.39 -6.31
CA VAL A 65 -23.08 9.96 -6.43
C VAL A 65 -23.80 9.11 -5.38
N PHE A 66 -23.75 9.54 -4.12
CA PHE A 66 -24.33 8.77 -3.01
C PHE A 66 -25.83 9.03 -2.84
N ASN A 67 -26.33 10.22 -3.17
CA ASN A 67 -27.77 10.47 -3.20
C ASN A 67 -28.43 9.50 -4.19
N LYS A 68 -27.90 9.42 -5.41
CA LYS A 68 -28.37 8.50 -6.46
C LYS A 68 -28.23 7.04 -6.03
N LEU A 69 -27.10 6.67 -5.41
CA LEU A 69 -26.91 5.33 -4.85
C LEU A 69 -28.01 4.95 -3.84
N PHE A 70 -28.43 5.90 -2.99
CA PHE A 70 -29.47 5.66 -1.98
C PHE A 70 -30.88 5.53 -2.55
N GLU A 71 -31.11 5.88 -3.81
CA GLU A 71 -32.37 5.63 -4.50
C GLU A 71 -32.57 4.14 -4.81
N TYR A 72 -31.49 3.39 -5.03
CA TYR A 72 -31.55 1.97 -5.40
C TYR A 72 -31.61 1.05 -4.19
N ASP A 73 -32.36 -0.03 -4.30
CA ASP A 73 -32.35 -1.11 -3.30
C ASP A 73 -31.01 -1.85 -3.29
N LYS A 74 -30.75 -2.58 -2.19
CA LYS A 74 -29.46 -3.26 -1.98
C LYS A 74 -29.04 -4.12 -3.18
N ASN A 75 -30.00 -4.76 -3.84
CA ASN A 75 -29.75 -5.63 -4.99
C ASN A 75 -29.43 -4.85 -6.29
N ASP A 76 -29.95 -3.63 -6.43
CA ASP A 76 -29.77 -2.80 -7.63
C ASP A 76 -28.58 -1.83 -7.53
N ILE A 77 -28.05 -1.60 -6.33
CA ILE A 77 -26.81 -0.83 -6.12
C ILE A 77 -25.68 -1.36 -7.00
N ASN A 78 -25.54 -2.68 -7.10
CA ASN A 78 -24.49 -3.31 -7.91
C ASN A 78 -24.61 -2.94 -9.39
N ARG A 79 -25.83 -2.83 -9.93
CA ARG A 79 -26.06 -2.45 -11.34
C ARG A 79 -25.67 -1.00 -11.60
N TYR A 80 -26.06 -0.11 -10.69
CA TYR A 80 -25.67 1.29 -10.73
C TYR A 80 -24.15 1.47 -10.67
N LEU A 81 -23.47 0.77 -9.75
CA LEU A 81 -22.02 0.83 -9.64
C LEU A 81 -21.31 0.24 -10.86
N THR A 82 -21.81 -0.89 -11.37
CA THR A 82 -21.25 -1.56 -12.56
C THR A 82 -21.34 -0.66 -13.78
N PHE A 83 -22.47 0.01 -13.99
CA PHE A 83 -22.63 0.96 -15.11
C PHE A 83 -21.53 2.04 -15.13
N HIS A 84 -21.18 2.61 -13.98
CA HIS A 84 -20.13 3.62 -13.91
C HIS A 84 -18.73 3.03 -13.96
N TYR A 85 -18.54 1.89 -13.30
CA TYR A 85 -17.29 1.15 -13.32
C TYR A 85 -16.90 0.79 -14.74
N ASP A 86 -17.81 0.22 -15.53
CA ASP A 86 -17.58 -0.20 -16.92
C ASP A 86 -17.23 0.98 -17.83
N ALA A 87 -17.81 2.15 -17.59
CA ALA A 87 -17.54 3.36 -18.36
C ALA A 87 -16.21 4.07 -18.00
N TYR A 88 -15.69 3.87 -16.79
CA TYR A 88 -14.46 4.54 -16.35
C TYR A 88 -13.20 3.81 -16.82
N GLN A 89 -12.18 4.52 -17.32
CA GLN A 89 -11.00 3.88 -17.92
C GLN A 89 -10.11 3.17 -16.88
N ASP A 90 -9.74 3.86 -15.81
CA ASP A 90 -8.89 3.29 -14.76
C ASP A 90 -9.74 2.63 -13.67
N LYS A 91 -10.03 1.35 -13.87
CA LYS A 91 -10.85 0.57 -12.94
C LYS A 91 -10.29 0.56 -11.52
N LYS A 92 -8.96 0.58 -11.36
CA LYS A 92 -8.30 0.53 -10.04
C LYS A 92 -8.50 1.86 -9.30
N ASP A 93 -8.33 2.97 -10.01
CA ASP A 93 -8.58 4.31 -9.48
C ASP A 93 -10.06 4.52 -9.09
N PHE A 94 -10.99 4.03 -9.91
CA PHE A 94 -12.43 4.04 -9.57
C PHE A 94 -12.73 3.31 -8.26
N LEU A 95 -12.23 2.07 -8.11
CA LEU A 95 -12.47 1.27 -6.91
C LEU A 95 -11.85 1.92 -5.68
N LYS A 96 -10.66 2.52 -5.82
CA LYS A 96 -9.99 3.26 -4.74
C LYS A 96 -10.82 4.47 -4.31
N PHE A 97 -11.25 5.30 -5.26
CA PHE A 97 -12.12 6.45 -4.97
C PHE A 97 -13.38 6.04 -4.22
N LEU A 98 -14.05 4.98 -4.68
CA LEU A 98 -15.30 4.53 -4.10
C LEU A 98 -15.08 3.97 -2.68
N HIS A 99 -14.01 3.20 -2.47
CA HIS A 99 -13.61 2.70 -1.16
C HIS A 99 -13.40 3.84 -0.15
N ASP A 100 -12.60 4.84 -0.53
CA ASP A 100 -12.21 5.94 0.36
C ASP A 100 -13.44 6.80 0.72
N GLU A 101 -14.27 7.15 -0.26
CA GLU A 101 -15.50 7.94 -0.01
C GLU A 101 -16.55 7.18 0.82
N ILE A 102 -16.71 5.87 0.60
CA ILE A 102 -17.65 5.07 1.39
C ILE A 102 -17.17 4.98 2.84
N THR A 103 -15.88 4.71 3.05
CA THR A 103 -15.27 4.58 4.38
C THR A 103 -15.44 5.87 5.16
N GLU A 104 -15.09 7.02 4.57
CA GLU A 104 -15.26 8.34 5.19
C GLU A 104 -16.74 8.62 5.54
N ARG A 105 -17.68 8.18 4.71
CA ARG A 105 -19.12 8.37 4.96
C ARG A 105 -19.64 7.47 6.07
N LEU A 106 -19.12 6.24 6.18
CA LEU A 106 -19.51 5.27 7.21
C LEU A 106 -19.14 5.74 8.63
N GLU A 107 -18.08 6.52 8.77
CA GLU A 107 -17.67 7.16 10.03
C GLU A 107 -18.69 8.20 10.53
N ARG A 108 -19.52 8.74 9.63
CA ARG A 108 -20.54 9.75 9.98
C ARG A 108 -21.78 9.09 10.61
N LYS A 109 -22.54 9.89 11.35
CA LYS A 109 -23.85 9.47 11.89
C LYS A 109 -24.84 9.27 10.74
N LEU A 110 -25.12 8.01 10.42
CA LEU A 110 -26.03 7.59 9.34
C LEU A 110 -27.22 6.80 9.91
N SER A 111 -28.35 6.82 9.19
CA SER A 111 -29.44 5.89 9.48
C SER A 111 -29.01 4.45 9.19
N ARG A 112 -29.63 3.48 9.88
CA ARG A 112 -29.36 2.05 9.66
C ARG A 112 -29.51 1.65 8.19
N PHE A 113 -30.51 2.21 7.51
CA PHE A 113 -30.75 1.96 6.08
C PHE A 113 -29.62 2.47 5.19
N ARG A 114 -29.20 3.74 5.34
CA ARG A 114 -28.09 4.30 4.55
C ARG A 114 -26.78 3.59 4.83
N ARG A 115 -26.52 3.26 6.09
CA ARG A 115 -25.35 2.46 6.48
C ARG A 115 -25.35 1.10 5.79
N SER A 116 -26.48 0.40 5.78
CA SER A 116 -26.59 -0.90 5.09
C SER A 116 -26.36 -0.80 3.57
N LYS A 117 -26.80 0.28 2.93
CA LYS A 117 -26.56 0.52 1.49
C LYS A 117 -25.08 0.82 1.20
N LEU A 118 -24.44 1.63 2.05
CA LEU A 118 -23.00 1.89 1.94
C LEU A 118 -22.17 0.61 2.17
N GLN A 119 -22.56 -0.22 3.13
CA GLN A 119 -21.89 -1.51 3.35
C GLN A 119 -22.01 -2.41 2.13
N ALA A 120 -23.20 -2.50 1.51
CA ALA A 120 -23.39 -3.27 0.28
C ALA A 120 -22.49 -2.78 -0.87
N ALA A 121 -22.35 -1.46 -1.00
CA ALA A 121 -21.44 -0.88 -1.98
C ALA A 121 -19.96 -1.19 -1.67
N LEU A 122 -19.58 -1.23 -0.39
CA LEU A 122 -18.23 -1.61 0.03
C LEU A 122 -17.95 -3.09 -0.24
N ASP A 123 -18.93 -3.96 0.03
CA ASP A 123 -18.84 -5.39 -0.27
C ASP A 123 -18.63 -5.62 -1.78
N TRP A 124 -19.37 -4.87 -2.63
CA TRP A 124 -19.18 -4.89 -4.08
C TRP A 124 -17.79 -4.40 -4.51
N VAL A 125 -17.25 -3.36 -3.85
CA VAL A 125 -15.87 -2.91 -4.10
C VAL A 125 -14.85 -4.00 -3.75
N ALA A 126 -15.07 -4.73 -2.65
CA ALA A 126 -14.20 -5.84 -2.26
C ALA A 126 -14.24 -6.98 -3.28
N GLU A 127 -15.43 -7.36 -3.76
CA GLU A 127 -15.62 -8.35 -4.83
C GLU A 127 -14.87 -7.95 -6.11
N LYS A 128 -15.02 -6.71 -6.58
CA LYS A 128 -14.32 -6.23 -7.78
C LYS A 128 -12.81 -6.15 -7.64
N ASN A 129 -12.31 -5.81 -6.45
CA ASN A 129 -10.87 -5.88 -6.17
C ASN A 129 -10.36 -7.33 -6.22
N GLN A 130 -11.13 -8.31 -5.74
CA GLN A 130 -10.77 -9.72 -5.83
C GLN A 130 -10.76 -10.21 -7.28
N GLU A 131 -11.78 -9.86 -8.08
CA GLU A 131 -11.84 -10.19 -9.50
C GLU A 131 -10.62 -9.65 -10.27
N GLN A 132 -10.25 -8.39 -10.03
CA GLN A 132 -9.07 -7.79 -10.68
C GLN A 132 -7.78 -8.50 -10.31
N ARG A 133 -7.63 -8.92 -9.05
CA ARG A 133 -6.47 -9.68 -8.61
C ARG A 133 -6.42 -11.05 -9.30
N ALA A 134 -7.54 -11.77 -9.33
CA ALA A 134 -7.62 -13.06 -10.00
C ALA A 134 -7.28 -12.96 -11.50
N GLN A 135 -7.78 -11.92 -12.18
CA GLN A 135 -7.44 -11.67 -13.58
C GLN A 135 -5.95 -11.35 -13.78
N GLN A 136 -5.37 -10.51 -12.92
CA GLN A 136 -3.93 -10.21 -12.97
C GLN A 136 -3.08 -11.45 -12.74
N GLU A 137 -3.45 -12.28 -11.77
CA GLU A 137 -2.77 -13.55 -11.49
C GLU A 137 -2.87 -14.52 -12.68
N GLN A 138 -4.04 -14.62 -13.31
CA GLN A 138 -4.23 -15.47 -14.48
C GLN A 138 -3.40 -14.99 -15.67
N LEU A 139 -3.40 -13.69 -15.98
CA LEU A 139 -2.58 -13.12 -17.05
C LEU A 139 -1.09 -13.33 -16.78
N LEU A 140 -0.66 -13.18 -15.52
CA LEU A 140 0.71 -13.41 -15.14
C LEU A 140 1.11 -14.88 -15.30
N ARG A 141 0.25 -15.82 -14.85
CA ARG A 141 0.47 -17.27 -15.06
C ARG A 141 0.61 -17.61 -16.53
N GLN A 142 -0.27 -17.08 -17.39
CA GLN A 142 -0.21 -17.28 -18.83
C GLN A 142 1.10 -16.74 -19.44
N ASN A 143 1.55 -15.56 -19.00
CA ASN A 143 2.82 -14.99 -19.46
C ASN A 143 4.01 -15.86 -19.04
N ILE A 144 4.02 -16.36 -17.80
CA ILE A 144 5.06 -17.27 -17.30
C ILE A 144 5.06 -18.59 -18.09
N GLU A 145 3.89 -19.17 -18.34
CA GLU A 145 3.78 -20.42 -19.10
C GLU A 145 4.27 -20.24 -20.54
N LEU A 146 3.94 -19.12 -21.17
CA LEU A 146 4.37 -18.80 -22.53
C LEU A 146 5.89 -18.60 -22.58
N GLU A 147 6.45 -17.84 -21.64
CA GLU A 147 7.88 -17.62 -21.54
C GLU A 147 8.64 -18.94 -21.27
N ALA A 148 8.15 -19.76 -20.34
CA ALA A 148 8.72 -21.08 -20.05
C ALA A 148 8.67 -22.01 -21.29
N ARG A 149 7.59 -22.02 -22.06
CA ARG A 149 7.47 -22.82 -23.29
C ARG A 149 8.44 -22.35 -24.37
N THR A 150 8.51 -21.05 -24.64
CA THR A 150 9.47 -20.51 -25.64
C THR A 150 10.92 -20.84 -25.29
N LEU A 151 11.26 -20.88 -24.00
CA LEU A 151 12.59 -21.24 -23.53
C LEU A 151 12.87 -22.75 -23.60
N LEU A 152 11.85 -23.60 -23.39
CA LEU A 152 11.95 -25.06 -23.54
C LEU A 152 12.09 -25.48 -25.00
N GLU A 153 11.41 -24.81 -25.92
CA GLU A 153 11.52 -25.04 -27.37
C GLU A 153 12.92 -24.64 -27.89
N ASN A 154 13.55 -23.63 -27.28
CA ASN A 154 14.93 -23.22 -27.58
C ASN A 154 16.03 -24.14 -26.99
N ARG A 155 15.69 -25.22 -26.28
CA ARG A 155 16.66 -26.19 -25.68
C ARG A 155 17.31 -27.16 -26.68
N GLN A 156 17.12 -27.03 -27.99
CA GLN A 156 17.69 -27.96 -28.96
C GLN A 156 19.20 -27.76 -29.24
N THR A 157 19.93 -26.88 -28.52
CA THR A 157 21.36 -26.64 -28.78
C THR A 157 22.26 -26.82 -27.55
N GLY A 158 22.95 -27.97 -27.49
CA GLY A 158 24.30 -28.16 -26.93
C GLY A 158 24.53 -28.06 -25.39
N PRO A 159 25.34 -28.97 -24.79
CA PRO A 159 25.57 -29.04 -23.33
C PRO A 159 26.39 -27.88 -22.71
N GLU A 160 27.08 -27.06 -23.50
CA GLU A 160 27.89 -25.93 -22.98
C GLU A 160 27.08 -24.65 -22.70
N GLN A 161 25.87 -24.50 -23.28
CA GLN A 161 25.02 -23.31 -23.05
C GLN A 161 24.12 -23.42 -21.82
N THR A 162 24.03 -24.61 -21.23
CA THR A 162 23.07 -24.92 -20.14
C THR A 162 23.33 -24.15 -18.85
N SER A 163 24.58 -23.81 -18.52
CA SER A 163 24.93 -23.09 -17.28
C SER A 163 24.49 -21.62 -17.32
N ASP A 164 24.81 -20.92 -18.41
CA ASP A 164 24.42 -19.52 -18.59
C ASP A 164 22.92 -19.37 -18.83
N GLN A 165 22.29 -20.37 -19.46
CA GLN A 165 20.84 -20.41 -19.62
C GLN A 165 20.10 -20.68 -18.31
N VAL A 166 20.61 -21.56 -17.43
CA VAL A 166 20.04 -21.76 -16.08
C VAL A 166 20.24 -20.51 -15.23
N LYS A 167 21.39 -19.82 -15.37
CA LYS A 167 21.65 -18.57 -14.67
C LYS A 167 20.69 -17.46 -15.14
N ASN A 168 20.52 -17.28 -16.45
CA ASN A 168 19.52 -16.38 -17.03
C ASN A 168 18.08 -16.76 -16.64
N PHE A 169 17.75 -18.06 -16.60
CA PHE A 169 16.45 -18.55 -16.14
C PHE A 169 16.18 -18.16 -14.68
N THR A 170 17.19 -18.28 -13.82
CA THR A 170 17.08 -17.91 -12.39
C THR A 170 17.00 -16.39 -12.24
N GLU A 171 17.82 -15.64 -12.99
CA GLU A 171 17.85 -14.18 -12.97
C GLU A 171 16.55 -13.55 -13.50
N ASN A 172 15.86 -14.21 -14.45
CA ASN A 172 14.57 -13.75 -15.01
C ASN A 172 13.36 -14.17 -14.16
N LEU A 173 13.43 -15.32 -13.47
CA LEU A 173 12.36 -15.75 -12.56
C LEU A 173 12.29 -14.95 -11.26
N ILE A 174 13.42 -14.48 -10.75
CA ILE A 174 13.48 -13.68 -9.52
C ILE A 174 12.56 -12.44 -9.58
N PRO A 175 12.62 -11.56 -10.59
CA PRO A 175 11.73 -10.38 -10.66
C PRO A 175 10.27 -10.74 -10.89
N VAL A 176 9.98 -11.89 -11.52
CA VAL A 176 8.60 -12.39 -11.68
C VAL A 176 8.05 -12.90 -10.34
N ILE A 177 8.86 -13.62 -9.56
CA ILE A 177 8.52 -14.06 -8.21
C ILE A 177 8.40 -12.85 -7.26
N GLU A 178 9.26 -11.83 -7.40
CA GLU A 178 9.12 -10.57 -6.65
C GLU A 178 7.81 -9.84 -6.97
N LYS A 179 7.41 -9.80 -8.25
CA LYS A 179 6.10 -9.27 -8.67
C LYS A 179 4.93 -10.11 -8.18
N LEU A 180 5.10 -11.44 -8.09
CA LEU A 180 4.10 -12.35 -7.52
C LEU A 180 3.94 -12.13 -6.02
N ILE A 181 5.02 -11.85 -5.29
CA ILE A 181 5.00 -11.64 -3.85
C ILE A 181 4.57 -10.21 -3.51
N GLN A 182 4.82 -9.21 -4.37
CA GLN A 182 4.46 -7.79 -4.16
C GLN A 182 3.01 -7.55 -3.68
N PRO A 183 1.97 -8.17 -4.26
CA PRO A 183 0.59 -8.08 -3.76
C PRO A 183 0.36 -8.75 -2.40
N TYR A 184 1.20 -9.71 -2.02
CA TYR A 184 1.22 -10.41 -0.74
C TYR A 184 2.19 -9.78 0.28
N LEU A 185 2.94 -8.74 -0.11
CA LEU A 185 3.79 -7.97 0.81
C LEU A 185 2.88 -7.19 1.76
N ALA A 186 2.82 -7.70 2.98
CA ALA A 186 2.27 -7.00 4.13
C ALA A 186 2.83 -5.57 4.22
N GLY A 187 1.99 -4.66 4.75
CA GLY A 187 2.11 -3.20 4.64
C GLY A 187 3.52 -2.60 4.54
N SER A 188 3.64 -1.56 3.72
CA SER A 188 4.87 -0.78 3.55
C SER A 188 5.16 0.06 4.80
N ILE A 189 6.26 -0.25 5.50
CA ILE A 189 6.77 0.54 6.62
C ILE A 189 7.77 1.56 6.05
N THR A 190 7.41 2.84 6.10
CA THR A 190 8.28 3.93 5.67
C THR A 190 9.03 4.53 6.85
N VAL A 191 10.35 4.68 6.73
CA VAL A 191 11.14 5.40 7.73
C VAL A 191 11.05 6.90 7.45
N THR A 192 10.65 7.70 8.44
CA THR A 192 10.45 9.16 8.27
C THR A 192 11.71 9.91 7.89
N HIS A 193 12.89 9.36 8.18
CA HIS A 193 14.18 9.96 7.84
C HIS A 193 15.25 8.89 7.58
N PRO A 194 16.05 8.97 6.49
CA PRO A 194 17.05 7.97 6.14
C PRO A 194 18.07 7.65 7.25
N LYS A 195 18.48 8.65 8.04
CA LYS A 195 19.35 8.49 9.21
C LYS A 195 18.86 7.47 10.26
N TYR A 196 17.57 7.14 10.29
CA TYR A 196 17.02 6.17 11.22
C TYR A 196 17.06 4.73 10.69
N LEU A 197 17.33 4.54 9.39
CA LEU A 197 17.41 3.22 8.77
C LEU A 197 18.51 2.35 9.42
N PRO A 198 19.74 2.85 9.68
CA PRO A 198 20.73 2.07 10.41
C PRO A 198 20.26 1.73 11.83
N LEU A 199 19.70 2.70 12.57
CA LEU A 199 19.21 2.46 13.94
C LEU A 199 18.12 1.38 14.00
N LEU A 200 17.26 1.33 12.98
CA LEU A 200 16.25 0.30 12.84
C LEU A 200 16.87 -1.09 12.63
N ILE A 201 17.89 -1.20 11.77
CA ILE A 201 18.63 -2.45 11.60
C ILE A 201 19.27 -2.87 12.93
N GLN A 202 19.86 -1.92 13.66
CA GLN A 202 20.45 -2.17 14.99
C GLN A 202 19.40 -2.66 16.00
N HIS A 203 18.17 -2.14 15.93
CA HIS A 203 17.07 -2.61 16.77
C HIS A 203 16.67 -4.05 16.43
N PHE A 204 16.55 -4.40 15.14
CA PHE A 204 16.30 -5.79 14.73
C PHE A 204 17.44 -6.72 15.11
N TYR A 205 18.69 -6.25 15.06
CA TYR A 205 19.84 -6.99 15.54
C TYR A 205 19.75 -7.30 17.05
N LEU A 206 19.32 -6.31 17.85
CA LEU A 206 19.09 -6.50 19.28
C LEU A 206 18.01 -7.55 19.55
N LEU A 207 16.86 -7.43 18.88
CA LEU A 207 15.76 -8.39 19.01
C LEU A 207 16.20 -9.80 18.61
N ARG A 208 16.97 -9.91 17.52
CA ARG A 208 17.51 -11.17 17.03
C ARG A 208 18.42 -11.87 18.03
N ASN A 209 19.26 -11.10 18.74
CA ASN A 209 20.23 -11.63 19.69
C ASN A 209 19.75 -11.59 21.14
N LEU A 210 18.46 -11.29 21.36
CA LEU A 210 17.90 -11.19 22.69
C LEU A 210 17.82 -12.58 23.34
N GLN A 211 18.58 -12.74 24.42
CA GLN A 211 18.70 -14.01 25.15
C GLN A 211 18.60 -13.75 26.65
N PHE A 212 17.92 -14.62 27.38
CA PHE A 212 17.90 -14.62 28.83
C PHE A 212 19.01 -15.52 29.37
N THR A 213 19.85 -15.00 30.26
CA THR A 213 20.93 -15.74 30.93
C THR A 213 20.67 -15.78 32.43
N ASP A 214 20.92 -16.92 33.07
CA ASP A 214 20.87 -17.01 34.53
C ASP A 214 22.05 -16.25 35.20
N ARG A 215 22.05 -16.22 36.54
CA ARG A 215 23.09 -15.57 37.35
C ARG A 215 24.50 -16.13 37.10
N ASN A 216 24.62 -17.29 36.46
CA ASN A 216 25.88 -17.94 36.13
C ASN A 216 26.27 -17.74 34.65
N GLY A 217 25.54 -16.88 33.92
CA GLY A 217 25.79 -16.60 32.51
C GLY A 217 25.28 -17.68 31.55
N LYS A 218 24.54 -18.70 32.03
CA LYS A 218 24.01 -19.76 31.17
C LYS A 218 22.73 -19.29 30.50
N ILE A 219 22.67 -19.42 29.18
CA ILE A 219 21.47 -19.09 28.39
C ILE A 219 20.33 -20.04 28.80
N LYS A 220 19.22 -19.45 29.24
CA LYS A 220 18.00 -20.13 29.70
C LYS A 220 16.84 -19.98 28.73
N GLY A 221 16.85 -18.94 27.90
CA GLY A 221 15.82 -18.69 26.89
C GLY A 221 16.33 -17.74 25.81
N ARG A 222 15.69 -17.79 24.64
CA ARG A 222 15.90 -16.86 23.52
C ARG A 222 14.55 -16.39 23.03
N LEU A 223 14.50 -15.18 22.48
CA LEU A 223 13.25 -14.67 21.91
C LEU A 223 12.88 -15.45 20.64
N PHE A 224 13.88 -15.80 19.83
CA PHE A 224 13.72 -16.59 18.62
C PHE A 224 14.62 -17.83 18.68
N ASP A 225 14.05 -19.00 18.39
CA ASP A 225 14.83 -20.24 18.25
C ASP A 225 15.72 -20.19 17.01
N ASN A 226 15.19 -19.62 15.91
CA ASN A 226 15.88 -19.39 14.65
C ASN A 226 15.48 -18.04 14.06
N PHE A 227 16.44 -17.11 13.99
CA PHE A 227 16.29 -15.87 13.22
C PHE A 227 17.66 -15.45 12.70
N SER A 228 17.92 -15.71 11.42
CA SER A 228 19.21 -15.49 10.77
C SER A 228 19.30 -14.10 10.14
N ALA A 229 20.51 -13.71 9.73
CA ALA A 229 20.71 -12.49 8.94
C ALA A 229 19.97 -12.54 7.59
N THR A 230 19.78 -13.75 7.05
CA THR A 230 18.98 -13.98 5.84
C THR A 230 17.51 -13.67 6.09
N ASP A 231 16.96 -14.15 7.22
CA ASP A 231 15.56 -13.89 7.57
C ASP A 231 15.32 -12.38 7.79
N LEU A 232 16.24 -11.70 8.47
CA LEU A 232 16.19 -10.24 8.61
C LEU A 232 16.27 -9.53 7.25
N ALA A 233 17.15 -9.98 6.35
CA ALA A 233 17.24 -9.41 5.00
C ALA A 233 15.93 -9.56 4.21
N PHE A 234 15.24 -10.69 4.36
CA PHE A 234 13.91 -10.87 3.78
C PHE A 234 12.89 -9.94 4.44
N VAL A 235 12.81 -9.85 5.77
CA VAL A 235 11.91 -8.92 6.46
C VAL A 235 12.12 -7.47 5.97
N LEU A 236 13.36 -7.03 5.86
CA LEU A 236 13.68 -5.70 5.35
C LEU A 236 13.24 -5.52 3.89
N ARG A 237 13.56 -6.49 3.02
CA ARG A 237 13.17 -6.47 1.60
C ARG A 237 11.65 -6.43 1.41
N LEU A 238 10.91 -7.17 2.24
CA LEU A 238 9.47 -7.32 2.13
C LEU A 238 8.71 -6.06 2.57
N HIS A 239 9.15 -5.43 3.67
CA HIS A 239 8.34 -4.39 4.32
C HIS A 239 8.84 -2.97 4.13
N PHE A 240 10.10 -2.77 3.75
CA PHE A 240 10.73 -1.45 3.70
C PHE A 240 11.06 -1.06 2.25
N PRO A 241 10.45 0.01 1.69
CA PRO A 241 10.71 0.48 0.33
C PRO A 241 12.19 0.67 -0.01
N GLU A 242 12.99 1.09 0.96
CA GLU A 242 14.44 1.32 0.82
C GLU A 242 15.23 0.06 0.47
N PHE A 243 14.65 -1.13 0.69
CA PHE A 243 15.24 -2.42 0.37
C PHE A 243 14.49 -3.18 -0.72
N MET A 244 13.38 -2.65 -1.23
CA MET A 244 12.64 -3.28 -2.34
C MET A 244 13.51 -3.33 -3.60
N GLY A 245 13.50 -4.49 -4.28
CA GLY A 245 14.29 -4.72 -5.50
C GLY A 245 15.80 -4.91 -5.27
N LYS A 246 16.29 -4.81 -4.02
CA LYS A 246 17.66 -5.20 -3.70
C LYS A 246 17.75 -6.72 -3.57
N GLN A 247 18.84 -7.29 -4.10
CA GLN A 247 19.14 -8.71 -3.93
C GLN A 247 19.40 -9.03 -2.43
N PRO A 248 18.96 -10.18 -1.90
CA PRO A 248 19.17 -10.54 -0.50
C PRO A 248 20.62 -10.42 -0.03
N ASN A 249 21.58 -10.79 -0.88
CA ASN A 249 23.02 -10.70 -0.57
C ASN A 249 23.48 -9.25 -0.38
N THR A 250 22.91 -8.30 -1.13
CA THR A 250 23.16 -6.87 -0.98
C THR A 250 22.63 -6.37 0.36
N ILE A 251 21.41 -6.77 0.72
CA ILE A 251 20.78 -6.37 1.99
C ILE A 251 21.55 -6.97 3.18
N GLN A 252 22.01 -8.22 3.09
CA GLN A 252 22.85 -8.82 4.12
C GLN A 252 24.17 -8.07 4.32
N ARG A 253 24.75 -7.50 3.26
CA ARG A 253 25.94 -6.64 3.38
C ARG A 253 25.59 -5.33 4.10
N ASP A 254 24.49 -4.68 3.71
CA ASP A 254 24.00 -3.46 4.38
C ASP A 254 23.71 -3.72 5.87
N ILE A 255 23.17 -4.89 6.21
CA ILE A 255 22.98 -5.34 7.60
C ILE A 255 24.32 -5.47 8.32
N LYS A 256 25.29 -6.19 7.74
CA LYS A 256 26.62 -6.38 8.35
C LYS A 256 27.36 -5.06 8.58
N GLU A 257 27.22 -4.11 7.65
CA GLU A 257 27.82 -2.78 7.79
C GLU A 257 27.14 -1.98 8.91
N ALA A 258 25.81 -2.04 9.01
CA ALA A 258 25.07 -1.42 10.11
C ALA A 258 25.39 -2.07 11.46
N GLU A 259 25.60 -3.39 11.50
CA GLU A 259 26.02 -4.17 12.67
C GLU A 259 27.44 -3.80 13.11
N ALA A 260 28.39 -3.69 12.18
CA ALA A 260 29.77 -3.30 12.47
C ALA A 260 29.89 -1.91 13.10
N ASN A 261 28.93 -1.03 12.79
CA ASN A 261 28.81 0.31 13.35
C ASN A 261 28.03 0.36 14.68
N ILE A 262 27.63 -0.78 15.24
CA ILE A 262 27.03 -0.84 16.59
C ILE A 262 28.12 -0.72 17.64
N ASP A 263 28.14 0.41 18.34
CA ASP A 263 28.86 0.50 19.59
C ASP A 263 27.98 -0.02 20.75
N LEU A 264 28.23 -1.28 21.13
CA LEU A 264 27.56 -1.97 22.24
C LEU A 264 27.81 -1.30 23.60
N ASN A 265 28.82 -0.42 23.69
CA ASN A 265 29.17 0.26 24.93
C ASN A 265 28.38 1.56 25.16
N VAL A 266 27.64 2.04 24.15
CA VAL A 266 26.82 3.24 24.27
C VAL A 266 25.69 3.01 25.29
N GLU A 267 25.57 3.94 26.24
CA GLU A 267 24.60 3.87 27.32
C GLU A 267 23.15 3.71 26.84
N LYS A 268 22.79 4.38 25.74
CA LYS A 268 21.48 4.25 25.11
C LYS A 268 21.17 2.82 24.66
N PHE A 269 22.19 2.11 24.17
CA PHE A 269 22.05 0.72 23.71
C PHE A 269 21.87 -0.23 24.90
N LYS A 270 22.66 -0.06 25.97
CA LYS A 270 22.53 -0.84 27.21
C LYS A 270 21.15 -0.68 27.85
N ARG A 271 20.62 0.55 27.88
CA ARG A 271 19.28 0.83 28.40
C ARG A 271 18.19 0.15 27.57
N LEU A 272 18.34 0.12 26.24
CA LEU A 272 17.39 -0.54 25.35
C LEU A 272 17.45 -2.07 25.50
N ASP A 273 18.64 -2.66 25.51
CA ASP A 273 18.83 -4.10 25.73
C ASP A 273 18.26 -4.54 27.09
N LYS A 274 18.52 -3.78 28.15
CA LYS A 274 17.92 -4.02 29.48
C LYS A 274 16.39 -3.98 29.43
N ALA A 275 15.80 -2.93 28.87
CA ALA A 275 14.34 -2.79 28.79
C ALA A 275 13.69 -3.91 27.96
N LEU A 276 14.33 -4.36 26.88
CA LEU A 276 13.84 -5.48 26.07
C LEU A 276 13.92 -6.80 26.84
N ARG A 277 14.99 -7.05 27.60
CA ARG A 277 15.13 -8.24 28.43
C ARG A 277 14.06 -8.28 29.52
N GLU A 278 13.85 -7.17 30.22
CA GLU A 278 12.79 -7.03 31.22
C GLU A 278 11.43 -7.34 30.57
N PHE A 279 11.11 -6.72 29.43
CA PHE A 279 9.81 -6.92 28.78
C PHE A 279 9.51 -8.36 28.34
N TYR A 280 10.50 -9.08 27.81
CA TYR A 280 10.27 -10.41 27.23
C TYR A 280 10.52 -11.57 28.21
N PHE A 281 11.27 -11.36 29.29
CA PHE A 281 11.74 -12.44 30.17
C PHE A 281 11.53 -12.22 31.66
N GLU A 282 11.09 -11.04 32.10
CA GLU A 282 10.76 -10.73 33.50
C GLU A 282 9.27 -10.38 33.66
#